data_AF-A0A9Q1FMC7-F1
#
_entry.id   AF-A0A9Q1FMC7-F1
#
_cell.length_a   1.000
_cell.length_b   1.000
_cell.length_c   1.000
_cell.angle_alpha   90.00
_cell.angle_beta   90.00
_cell.angle_gamma   90.00
#
_symmetry.space_group_name_H-M   'P 1'
#
loop_
_entity.id
_entity.type
_entity.pdbx_description
1 polymer ?
#
loop_
_entity_poly.entity_id
_entity_poly.type
_entity_poly.pdbx_seq_one_letter_code
_entity_poly.pdbx_strand_id
1 'polypeptide(L)'
;MNNHQGIKAEIDARNDSFTTCIELGKALLARKHYATEEIKEKLLQLTDKRKDMIDKWEDRWEWLRLVLEVHQFSRDAGVADAWLLGQEPYLSSREMGQNVDEVEKLIKRHEAFEKSAATWEERFSALERLTTMELLEVRRGQEEEERRRQPPPTEPLIAAETQSLQQREGEQISQNGLPSDQDSPRDGVDGGEIVNGVAEGRSSKEHSPLPSPSAERKGKQAATLPAKSQDSPPAQIEGVLHRKHEWEGPNKKASSRSWHNVYCVINNREMGFYKDNKSASQGVPYHSEVPVSLKDAVCEIAVDYKKKKHVFKLKLTDGNEYLFQAKDEEEMIMWIQDITSAGTSEKAEVTPSSQSTPASSRAQTLPAAVSMAAESSPGRREKDKDKEKDKEKRFSLFSKKK
;
A
#
# COMPACT_ATOMS: atom_id res chain seq x y z
N MET A 1 -5.98 -6.55 2.62
CA MET A 1 -5.89 -7.73 3.52
C MET A 1 -7.01 -7.77 4.56
N ASN A 2 -6.87 -7.15 5.74
CA ASN A 2 -7.69 -7.44 6.94
C ASN A 2 -9.22 -7.38 6.73
N ASN A 3 -9.74 -6.39 5.99
CA ASN A 3 -11.17 -6.29 5.68
C ASN A 3 -11.69 -7.52 4.91
N HIS A 4 -10.91 -8.03 3.95
CA HIS A 4 -11.23 -9.23 3.16
C HIS A 4 -11.25 -10.51 4.02
N GLN A 5 -10.36 -10.60 5.01
CA GLN A 5 -10.37 -11.67 6.01
C GLN A 5 -11.58 -11.57 6.95
N GLY A 6 -12.03 -10.36 7.27
CA GLY A 6 -13.30 -10.14 7.98
C GLY A 6 -14.50 -10.69 7.20
N ILE A 7 -14.54 -10.45 5.88
CA ILE A 7 -15.56 -11.01 4.99
C ILE A 7 -15.49 -12.55 4.97
N LYS A 8 -14.30 -13.17 4.99
CA LYS A 8 -14.17 -14.63 5.09
C LYS A 8 -14.75 -15.17 6.41
N ALA A 9 -14.40 -14.56 7.54
CA ALA A 9 -14.96 -14.93 8.83
C ALA A 9 -16.50 -14.79 8.87
N GLU A 10 -17.06 -13.80 8.17
CA GLU A 10 -18.50 -13.64 7.99
C GLU A 10 -19.14 -14.70 7.07
N ILE A 11 -18.44 -15.18 6.04
CA ILE A 11 -18.87 -16.31 5.20
C ILE A 11 -18.83 -17.61 6.01
N ASP A 12 -17.72 -17.86 6.69
CA ASP A 12 -17.48 -19.09 7.45
C ASP A 12 -18.45 -19.19 8.65
N ALA A 13 -18.75 -18.08 9.33
CA ALA A 13 -19.75 -18.04 10.41
C ALA A 13 -21.19 -18.33 9.94
N ARG A 14 -21.47 -18.29 8.62
CA ARG A 14 -22.76 -18.69 8.03
C ARG A 14 -22.76 -20.13 7.53
N ASN A 15 -21.62 -20.84 7.55
CA ASN A 15 -21.47 -22.19 7.02
C ASN A 15 -22.52 -23.18 7.56
N ASP A 16 -22.71 -23.22 8.88
CA ASP A 16 -23.66 -24.14 9.54
C ASP A 16 -25.10 -23.89 9.10
N SER A 17 -25.47 -22.63 8.84
CA SER A 17 -26.80 -22.27 8.33
C SER A 17 -27.02 -22.78 6.90
N PHE A 18 -26.00 -22.73 6.04
CA PHE A 18 -26.05 -23.39 4.73
C PHE A 18 -26.17 -24.92 4.89
N THR A 19 -25.38 -25.53 5.77
CA THR A 19 -25.38 -26.99 6.02
C THR A 19 -26.77 -27.47 6.46
N THR A 20 -27.35 -26.87 7.51
CA THR A 20 -28.70 -27.21 7.98
C THR A 20 -29.78 -26.99 6.91
N CYS A 21 -29.67 -25.93 6.11
CA CYS A 21 -30.61 -25.68 4.99
C CYS A 21 -30.52 -26.77 3.91
N ILE A 22 -29.29 -27.15 3.52
CA ILE A 22 -29.03 -28.19 2.52
C ILE A 22 -29.47 -29.58 3.04
N GLU A 23 -29.24 -29.89 4.32
CA GLU A 23 -29.68 -31.12 4.96
C GLU A 23 -31.21 -31.23 5.06
N LEU A 24 -31.89 -30.15 5.47
CA LEU A 24 -33.35 -30.09 5.48
C LEU A 24 -33.94 -30.29 4.09
N GLY A 25 -33.39 -29.63 3.07
CA GLY A 25 -33.81 -29.82 1.69
C GLY A 25 -33.60 -31.27 1.20
N LYS A 26 -32.43 -31.86 1.45
CA LYS A 26 -32.16 -33.28 1.16
C LYS A 26 -33.16 -34.22 1.86
N ALA A 27 -33.52 -33.93 3.11
CA ALA A 27 -34.50 -34.72 3.87
C ALA A 27 -35.93 -34.60 3.29
N LEU A 28 -36.32 -33.44 2.77
CA LEU A 28 -37.61 -33.25 2.08
C LEU A 28 -37.64 -34.00 0.73
N LEU A 29 -36.54 -33.99 -0.03
CA LEU A 29 -36.40 -34.76 -1.26
C LEU A 29 -36.48 -36.27 -1.00
N ALA A 30 -35.78 -36.77 0.03
CA ALA A 30 -35.82 -38.18 0.42
C ALA A 30 -37.24 -38.65 0.82
N ARG A 31 -38.07 -37.75 1.35
CA ARG A 31 -39.48 -38.00 1.70
C ARG A 31 -40.46 -37.83 0.53
N LYS A 32 -39.99 -37.54 -0.69
CA LYS A 32 -40.82 -37.26 -1.89
C LYS A 32 -41.88 -36.18 -1.63
N HIS A 33 -41.46 -35.06 -1.03
CA HIS A 33 -42.32 -33.91 -0.75
C HIS A 33 -42.99 -33.38 -2.04
N TYR A 34 -44.22 -32.86 -1.97
CA TYR A 34 -44.98 -32.47 -3.17
C TYR A 34 -44.24 -31.44 -4.06
N ALA A 35 -43.51 -30.51 -3.45
CA ALA A 35 -42.68 -29.51 -4.13
C ALA A 35 -41.25 -30.02 -4.47
N THR A 36 -41.06 -31.31 -4.76
CA THR A 36 -39.73 -31.92 -4.96
C THR A 36 -38.89 -31.19 -6.03
N GLU A 37 -39.46 -30.81 -7.18
CA GLU A 37 -38.68 -30.16 -8.24
C GLU A 37 -38.25 -28.73 -7.87
N GLU A 38 -39.12 -27.94 -7.24
CA GLU A 38 -38.75 -26.61 -6.72
C GLU A 38 -37.65 -26.72 -5.66
N ILE A 39 -37.74 -27.70 -4.76
CA ILE A 39 -36.71 -27.93 -3.72
C ILE A 39 -35.37 -28.29 -4.35
N LYS A 40 -35.32 -29.11 -5.42
CA LYS A 40 -34.09 -29.36 -6.18
C LYS A 40 -33.53 -28.06 -6.78
N GLU A 41 -34.37 -27.28 -7.45
CA GLU A 41 -33.99 -26.03 -8.12
C GLU A 41 -33.37 -25.03 -7.12
N LYS A 42 -34.03 -24.83 -5.96
CA LYS A 42 -33.52 -23.91 -4.93
C LYS A 42 -32.26 -24.43 -4.23
N LEU A 43 -32.11 -25.74 -4.04
CA LEU A 43 -30.87 -26.33 -3.50
C LEU A 43 -29.69 -26.18 -4.46
N LEU A 44 -29.92 -26.35 -5.77
CA LEU A 44 -28.91 -26.13 -6.79
C LEU A 44 -28.50 -24.65 -6.81
N GLN A 45 -29.45 -23.73 -6.95
CA GLN A 45 -29.20 -22.28 -6.90
C GLN A 45 -28.50 -21.82 -5.63
N LEU A 46 -28.79 -22.43 -4.46
CA LEU A 46 -28.12 -22.14 -3.19
C LEU A 46 -26.66 -22.63 -3.21
N THR A 47 -26.42 -23.82 -3.77
CA THR A 47 -25.08 -24.43 -3.86
C THR A 47 -24.20 -23.65 -4.85
N ASP A 48 -24.74 -23.32 -6.02
CA ASP A 48 -24.04 -22.57 -7.07
C ASP A 48 -23.68 -21.16 -6.59
N LYS A 49 -24.63 -20.43 -5.98
CA LYS A 49 -24.37 -19.10 -5.40
C LYS A 49 -23.40 -19.15 -4.22
N ARG A 50 -23.42 -20.22 -3.43
CA ARG A 50 -22.42 -20.43 -2.36
C ARG A 50 -21.03 -20.65 -2.96
N LYS A 51 -20.91 -21.43 -4.05
CA LYS A 51 -19.64 -21.62 -4.76
C LYS A 51 -19.14 -20.31 -5.37
N ASP A 52 -19.96 -19.64 -6.18
CA ASP A 52 -19.66 -18.35 -6.81
C ASP A 52 -19.18 -17.29 -5.80
N MET A 53 -19.80 -17.22 -4.62
CA MET A 53 -19.39 -16.33 -3.53
C MET A 53 -18.02 -16.69 -2.93
N ILE A 54 -17.67 -17.98 -2.85
CA ILE A 54 -16.38 -18.45 -2.36
C ILE A 54 -15.30 -18.21 -3.42
N ASP A 55 -15.53 -18.64 -4.65
CA ASP A 55 -14.63 -18.47 -5.79
C ASP A 55 -14.23 -16.99 -5.94
N LYS A 56 -15.20 -16.07 -5.99
CA LYS A 56 -14.96 -14.61 -6.08
C LYS A 56 -14.25 -14.02 -4.86
N TRP A 57 -14.38 -14.64 -3.68
CA TRP A 57 -13.60 -14.24 -2.51
C TRP A 57 -12.14 -14.70 -2.67
N GLU A 58 -11.90 -15.87 -3.23
CA GLU A 58 -10.57 -16.46 -3.43
C GLU A 58 -9.82 -15.73 -4.56
N ASP A 59 -10.43 -15.49 -5.72
CA ASP A 59 -9.93 -14.61 -6.80
C ASP A 59 -9.45 -13.26 -6.26
N ARG A 60 -10.30 -12.62 -5.45
CA ARG A 60 -10.04 -11.29 -4.89
C ARG A 60 -8.96 -11.32 -3.81
N TRP A 61 -8.81 -12.43 -3.09
CA TRP A 61 -7.77 -12.63 -2.08
C TRP A 61 -6.39 -12.82 -2.73
N GLU A 62 -6.32 -13.57 -3.82
CA GLU A 62 -5.09 -13.77 -4.58
C GLU A 62 -4.64 -12.48 -5.25
N TRP A 63 -5.55 -11.75 -5.91
CA TRP A 63 -5.26 -10.40 -6.43
C TRP A 63 -4.77 -9.44 -5.33
N LEU A 64 -5.34 -9.50 -4.11
CA LEU A 64 -4.91 -8.67 -2.99
C LEU A 64 -3.52 -9.05 -2.45
N ARG A 65 -3.08 -10.31 -2.57
CA ARG A 65 -1.70 -10.73 -2.29
C ARG A 65 -0.74 -10.24 -3.36
N LEU A 66 -1.11 -10.40 -4.62
CA LEU A 66 -0.33 -10.00 -5.80
C LEU A 66 -0.02 -8.50 -5.78
N VAL A 67 -1.02 -7.66 -5.53
CA VAL A 67 -0.86 -6.20 -5.41
C VAL A 67 -0.10 -5.81 -4.14
N LEU A 68 -0.21 -6.57 -3.05
CA LEU A 68 0.59 -6.35 -1.84
C LEU A 68 2.08 -6.59 -2.11
N GLU A 69 2.43 -7.67 -2.82
CA GLU A 69 3.82 -7.99 -3.18
C GLU A 69 4.44 -6.90 -4.07
N VAL A 70 3.72 -6.44 -5.10
CA VAL A 70 4.17 -5.32 -5.96
C VAL A 70 4.38 -4.03 -5.15
N HIS A 71 3.50 -3.71 -4.20
CA HIS A 71 3.70 -2.58 -3.29
C HIS A 71 4.79 -2.80 -2.22
N GLN A 72 5.19 -4.05 -1.94
CA GLN A 72 6.36 -4.35 -1.12
C GLN A 72 7.63 -4.11 -1.91
N PHE A 73 7.78 -4.81 -3.04
CA PHE A 73 8.86 -4.62 -3.99
C PHE A 73 9.11 -3.13 -4.32
N SER A 74 8.08 -2.37 -4.68
CA SER A 74 8.22 -0.96 -5.07
C SER A 74 8.75 -0.05 -3.95
N ARG A 75 8.39 -0.28 -2.68
CA ARG A 75 9.01 0.47 -1.56
C ARG A 75 10.44 0.01 -1.32
N ASP A 76 10.65 -1.29 -1.31
CA ASP A 76 11.89 -1.90 -0.85
C ASP A 76 13.02 -1.65 -1.88
N ALA A 77 12.67 -1.56 -3.17
CA ALA A 77 13.49 -1.00 -4.24
C ALA A 77 13.81 0.49 -4.02
N GLY A 78 12.81 1.34 -3.78
CA GLY A 78 13.04 2.77 -3.51
C GLY A 78 13.91 3.04 -2.27
N VAL A 79 13.90 2.15 -1.28
CA VAL A 79 14.81 2.17 -0.12
C VAL A 79 16.24 1.76 -0.51
N ALA A 80 16.40 0.83 -1.46
CA ALA A 80 17.70 0.45 -2.00
C ALA A 80 18.30 1.57 -2.89
N ASP A 81 17.50 2.15 -3.79
CA ASP A 81 17.90 3.30 -4.63
C ASP A 81 18.35 4.49 -3.78
N ALA A 82 17.57 4.85 -2.75
CA ALA A 82 17.92 5.93 -1.83
C ALA A 82 19.21 5.63 -1.04
N TRP A 83 19.49 4.36 -0.70
CA TRP A 83 20.74 3.99 -0.05
C TRP A 83 21.94 4.08 -1.02
N LEU A 84 21.79 3.62 -2.27
CA LEU A 84 22.82 3.70 -3.31
C LEU A 84 23.19 5.15 -3.64
N LEU A 85 22.20 6.02 -3.85
CA LEU A 85 22.40 7.46 -4.02
C LEU A 85 23.10 8.09 -2.80
N GLY A 86 22.81 7.60 -1.60
CA GLY A 86 23.52 7.99 -0.37
C GLY A 86 25.01 7.61 -0.33
N GLN A 87 25.46 6.64 -1.14
CA GLN A 87 26.88 6.25 -1.25
C GLN A 87 27.62 7.00 -2.36
N GLU A 88 26.91 7.54 -3.35
CA GLU A 88 27.50 8.20 -4.53
C GLU A 88 28.51 9.32 -4.17
N PRO A 89 28.29 10.19 -3.16
CA PRO A 89 29.27 11.22 -2.78
C PRO A 89 30.56 10.65 -2.19
N TYR A 90 30.51 9.47 -1.56
CA TYR A 90 31.70 8.79 -1.05
C TYR A 90 32.45 8.08 -2.18
N LEU A 91 31.74 7.34 -3.03
CA LEU A 91 32.31 6.59 -4.15
C LEU A 91 32.85 7.48 -5.28
N SER A 92 32.30 8.68 -5.44
CA SER A 92 32.78 9.69 -6.39
C SER A 92 34.05 10.42 -5.95
N SER A 93 34.50 10.22 -4.70
CA SER A 93 35.73 10.85 -4.20
C SER A 93 36.95 10.31 -4.95
N ARG A 94 37.86 11.23 -5.31
CA ARG A 94 39.18 10.91 -5.89
C ARG A 94 40.32 11.16 -4.90
N GLU A 95 40.01 11.20 -3.61
CA GLU A 95 40.98 11.36 -2.53
C GLU A 95 41.80 10.08 -2.36
N MET A 96 43.10 10.15 -2.67
CA MET A 96 44.05 9.03 -2.55
C MET A 96 45.00 9.14 -1.34
N GLY A 97 44.90 10.23 -0.56
CA GLY A 97 45.84 10.56 0.52
C GLY A 97 47.18 11.12 0.01
N GLN A 98 47.85 11.93 0.84
CA GLN A 98 49.15 12.54 0.54
C GLN A 98 50.31 11.88 1.31
N ASN A 99 50.00 11.01 2.27
CA ASN A 99 50.96 10.29 3.12
C ASN A 99 50.38 8.94 3.58
N VAL A 100 51.23 8.09 4.17
CA VAL A 100 50.86 6.74 4.61
C VAL A 100 49.71 6.75 5.63
N ASP A 101 49.76 7.65 6.62
CA ASP A 101 48.70 7.81 7.62
C ASP A 101 47.33 8.14 7.01
N GLU A 102 47.27 8.93 5.94
CA GLU A 102 46.04 9.23 5.20
C GLU A 102 45.57 8.06 4.36
N VAL A 103 46.47 7.37 3.66
CA VAL A 103 46.17 6.13 2.91
C VAL A 103 45.60 5.06 3.84
N GLU A 104 46.19 4.86 5.03
CA GLU A 104 45.66 3.93 6.03
C GLU A 104 44.26 4.31 6.53
N LYS A 105 43.97 5.61 6.70
CA LYS A 105 42.63 6.08 7.10
C LYS A 105 41.60 5.84 5.99
N LEU A 106 41.99 6.05 4.73
CA LEU A 106 41.14 5.78 3.56
C LEU A 106 40.85 4.29 3.41
N ILE A 107 41.85 3.41 3.57
CA ILE A 107 41.68 1.95 3.57
C ILE A 107 40.72 1.52 4.69
N LYS A 108 40.96 1.96 5.94
CA LYS A 108 40.10 1.63 7.09
C LYS A 108 38.66 2.14 6.93
N ARG A 109 38.47 3.28 6.24
CA ARG A 109 37.15 3.80 5.85
C ARG A 109 36.49 2.95 4.76
N HIS A 110 37.26 2.47 3.78
CA HIS A 110 36.74 1.60 2.71
C HIS A 110 36.34 0.22 3.23
N GLU A 111 37.17 -0.40 4.08
CA GLU A 111 36.81 -1.65 4.78
C GLU A 111 35.48 -1.52 5.57
N ALA A 112 35.25 -0.36 6.20
CA ALA A 112 34.01 -0.11 6.93
C ALA A 112 32.81 0.06 5.98
N PHE A 113 33.02 0.68 4.81
CA PHE A 113 32.02 0.76 3.74
C PHE A 113 31.69 -0.63 3.18
N GLU A 114 32.68 -1.44 2.80
CA GLU A 114 32.49 -2.82 2.30
C GLU A 114 31.70 -3.68 3.31
N LYS A 115 32.08 -3.63 4.60
CA LYS A 115 31.37 -4.33 5.68
C LYS A 115 29.92 -3.85 5.84
N SER A 116 29.62 -2.58 5.52
CA SER A 116 28.25 -2.07 5.49
C SER A 116 27.48 -2.51 4.24
N ALA A 117 28.10 -2.48 3.06
CA ALA A 117 27.50 -2.90 1.79
C ALA A 117 27.14 -4.39 1.81
N ALA A 118 27.99 -5.24 2.38
CA ALA A 118 27.71 -6.66 2.58
C ALA A 118 26.46 -6.95 3.42
N THR A 119 25.97 -6.00 4.24
CA THR A 119 24.69 -6.15 4.96
C THR A 119 23.45 -5.82 4.13
N TRP A 120 23.62 -5.28 2.92
CA TRP A 120 22.54 -5.03 1.95
C TRP A 120 22.39 -6.13 0.91
N GLU A 121 23.35 -7.05 0.79
CA GLU A 121 23.33 -8.16 -0.18
C GLU A 121 21.98 -8.91 -0.19
N GLU A 122 21.50 -9.36 0.98
CA GLU A 122 20.21 -10.05 1.12
C GLU A 122 19.02 -9.22 0.64
N ARG A 123 19.09 -7.87 0.71
CA ARG A 123 18.05 -6.97 0.22
C ARG A 123 18.08 -6.86 -1.30
N PHE A 124 19.26 -6.80 -1.91
CA PHE A 124 19.40 -6.84 -3.36
C PHE A 124 18.97 -8.21 -3.91
N SER A 125 19.42 -9.33 -3.33
CA SER A 125 18.94 -10.67 -3.68
C SER A 125 17.42 -10.85 -3.47
N ALA A 126 16.81 -10.08 -2.55
CA ALA A 126 15.35 -10.08 -2.37
C ALA A 126 14.60 -9.32 -3.48
N LEU A 127 15.25 -8.38 -4.17
CA LEU A 127 14.73 -7.63 -5.31
C LEU A 127 15.05 -8.32 -6.66
N GLU A 128 16.11 -9.11 -6.75
CA GLU A 128 16.39 -9.94 -7.95
C GLU A 128 15.39 -11.08 -8.16
N ARG A 129 14.67 -11.49 -7.10
CA ARG A 129 13.63 -12.51 -7.19
C ARG A 129 12.36 -11.93 -7.81
N LEU A 130 12.03 -12.40 -9.01
CA LEU A 130 10.75 -12.13 -9.70
C LEU A 130 9.55 -12.26 -8.74
N THR A 131 8.67 -11.26 -8.80
CA THR A 131 7.37 -11.28 -8.13
C THR A 131 6.43 -12.32 -8.74
N THR A 132 5.37 -12.67 -8.03
CA THR A 132 4.29 -13.53 -8.53
C THR A 132 3.65 -12.94 -9.80
N MET A 133 3.67 -11.62 -9.98
CA MET A 133 3.17 -10.96 -11.19
C MET A 133 4.01 -11.37 -12.40
N GLU A 134 5.31 -11.13 -12.34
CA GLU A 134 6.26 -11.43 -13.43
C GLU A 134 6.29 -12.93 -13.75
N LEU A 135 6.21 -13.78 -12.72
CA LEU A 135 6.12 -15.24 -12.90
C LEU A 135 4.84 -15.68 -13.64
N LEU A 136 3.71 -15.01 -13.40
CA LEU A 136 2.46 -15.23 -14.15
C LEU A 136 2.55 -14.67 -15.58
N GLU A 137 3.22 -13.55 -15.80
CA GLU A 137 3.41 -12.97 -17.14
C GLU A 137 4.35 -13.83 -18.00
N VAL A 138 5.45 -14.32 -17.42
CA VAL A 138 6.37 -15.27 -18.06
C VAL A 138 5.64 -16.56 -18.43
N ARG A 139 4.83 -17.13 -17.52
CA ARG A 139 4.03 -18.32 -17.83
C ARG A 139 3.02 -18.05 -18.95
N ARG A 140 2.30 -16.94 -18.91
CA ARG A 140 1.33 -16.54 -19.96
C ARG A 140 2.02 -16.46 -21.33
N GLY A 141 3.24 -15.92 -21.39
CA GLY A 141 4.05 -15.90 -22.61
C GLY A 141 4.46 -17.30 -23.09
N GLN A 142 4.83 -18.20 -22.18
CA GLN A 142 5.16 -19.59 -22.50
C GLN A 142 3.94 -20.36 -23.03
N GLU A 143 2.77 -20.21 -22.40
CA GLU A 143 1.51 -20.83 -22.84
C GLU A 143 1.04 -20.29 -24.20
N GLU A 144 1.24 -19.00 -24.49
CA GLU A 144 0.98 -18.43 -25.82
C GLU A 144 1.98 -18.96 -26.87
N GLU A 145 3.27 -19.02 -26.54
CA GLU A 145 4.31 -19.53 -27.45
C GLU A 145 4.09 -21.02 -27.76
N GLU A 146 3.70 -21.83 -26.77
CA GLU A 146 3.34 -23.24 -26.98
C GLU A 146 2.10 -23.35 -27.90
N ARG A 147 1.04 -22.58 -27.63
CA ARG A 147 -0.15 -22.53 -28.50
C ARG A 147 0.15 -22.10 -29.93
N ARG A 148 1.20 -21.32 -30.16
CA ARG A 148 1.66 -20.93 -31.50
C ARG A 148 2.63 -21.93 -32.14
N ARG A 149 3.19 -22.87 -31.36
CA ARG A 149 3.99 -24.02 -31.86
C ARG A 149 3.14 -25.27 -32.12
N GLN A 150 2.03 -25.45 -31.42
CA GLN A 150 1.09 -26.53 -31.72
C GLN A 150 0.43 -26.29 -33.10
N PRO A 151 0.38 -27.30 -33.99
CA PRO A 151 -0.39 -27.18 -35.24
C PRO A 151 -1.88 -27.01 -34.93
N PRO A 152 -2.68 -26.43 -35.85
CA PRO A 152 -4.13 -26.37 -35.67
C PRO A 152 -4.69 -27.78 -35.46
N PRO A 153 -5.69 -27.97 -34.57
CA PRO A 153 -6.27 -29.28 -34.34
C PRO A 153 -6.75 -29.89 -35.64
N THR A 154 -6.25 -31.08 -35.99
CA THR A 154 -6.74 -31.83 -37.15
C THR A 154 -8.23 -32.09 -36.95
N GLU A 155 -9.09 -31.48 -37.77
CA GLU A 155 -10.51 -31.82 -37.76
C GLU A 155 -10.65 -33.34 -37.97
N PRO A 156 -11.42 -34.05 -37.13
CA PRO A 156 -11.61 -35.49 -37.31
C PRO A 156 -12.34 -35.71 -38.63
N LEU A 157 -11.59 -36.18 -39.64
CA LEU A 157 -12.05 -36.27 -41.02
C LEU A 157 -13.34 -37.09 -41.14
N ILE A 158 -14.47 -36.40 -41.31
CA ILE A 158 -15.76 -36.99 -41.74
C ILE A 158 -15.67 -37.28 -43.25
N ALA A 159 -14.70 -38.11 -43.63
CA ALA A 159 -14.36 -38.50 -44.99
C ALA A 159 -14.47 -40.02 -45.21
N ALA A 160 -15.07 -40.74 -44.25
CA ALA A 160 -15.22 -42.19 -44.28
C ALA A 160 -16.60 -42.67 -44.81
N GLU A 161 -17.64 -41.82 -44.78
CA GLU A 161 -19.01 -42.24 -45.16
C GLU A 161 -19.37 -41.96 -46.63
N THR A 162 -18.73 -40.97 -47.27
CA THR A 162 -19.02 -40.58 -48.67
C THR A 162 -18.61 -41.62 -49.72
N GLN A 163 -17.75 -42.58 -49.39
CA GLN A 163 -17.33 -43.63 -50.34
C GLN A 163 -18.28 -44.84 -50.42
N SER A 164 -19.26 -44.96 -49.52
CA SER A 164 -20.17 -46.11 -49.47
C SER A 164 -21.41 -46.00 -50.37
N LEU A 165 -21.75 -44.80 -50.84
CA LEU A 165 -22.98 -44.52 -51.59
C LEU A 165 -22.82 -44.42 -53.11
N GLN A 166 -21.61 -44.19 -53.63
CA GLN A 166 -21.39 -43.98 -55.07
C GLN A 166 -21.20 -45.26 -55.91
N GLN A 167 -21.26 -46.47 -55.31
CA GLN A 167 -21.17 -47.75 -56.05
C GLN A 167 -22.52 -48.32 -56.53
N ARG A 168 -23.58 -47.51 -56.65
CA ARG A 168 -24.91 -47.98 -57.08
C ARG A 168 -25.61 -47.19 -58.19
N GLU A 169 -25.04 -46.09 -58.67
CA GLU A 169 -25.62 -45.28 -59.76
C GLU A 169 -24.55 -44.97 -60.81
N GLY A 170 -24.92 -44.99 -62.09
CA GLY A 170 -24.05 -44.52 -63.18
C GLY A 170 -23.32 -45.59 -64.01
N GLU A 171 -23.93 -46.76 -64.26
CA GLU A 171 -23.58 -47.48 -65.49
C GLU A 171 -24.14 -46.71 -66.71
N GLN A 172 -23.36 -46.63 -67.79
CA GLN A 172 -23.70 -46.12 -69.13
C GLN A 172 -23.61 -44.61 -69.48
N ILE A 173 -22.81 -44.36 -70.53
CA ILE A 173 -22.94 -43.32 -71.59
C ILE A 173 -22.64 -41.86 -71.24
N SER A 174 -21.49 -41.37 -71.73
CA SER A 174 -21.44 -40.25 -72.70
C SER A 174 -20.07 -40.14 -73.41
N GLN A 175 -20.02 -39.32 -74.47
CA GLN A 175 -19.00 -39.35 -75.54
C GLN A 175 -18.31 -37.99 -75.73
N ASN A 176 -17.01 -38.01 -76.05
CA ASN A 176 -16.16 -36.98 -76.67
C ASN A 176 -16.47 -35.46 -76.44
N GLY A 177 -15.71 -34.82 -75.54
CA GLY A 177 -14.55 -33.98 -75.89
C GLY A 177 -14.68 -32.61 -76.60
N LEU A 178 -13.92 -31.63 -76.05
CA LEU A 178 -13.24 -30.49 -76.72
C LEU A 178 -14.12 -29.32 -77.27
N PRO A 179 -13.54 -28.13 -77.57
CA PRO A 179 -12.63 -27.33 -76.75
C PRO A 179 -12.90 -25.78 -76.82
N SER A 180 -11.95 -25.00 -76.29
CA SER A 180 -11.46 -23.72 -76.85
C SER A 180 -12.08 -22.34 -76.50
N ASP A 181 -11.18 -21.51 -75.98
CA ASP A 181 -10.80 -20.15 -76.42
C ASP A 181 -11.60 -18.87 -76.03
N GLN A 182 -10.84 -18.02 -75.31
CA GLN A 182 -10.57 -16.60 -75.54
C GLN A 182 -11.44 -15.45 -74.99
N ASP A 183 -10.68 -14.58 -74.30
CA ASP A 183 -10.72 -13.11 -74.22
C ASP A 183 -11.57 -12.34 -73.19
N SER A 184 -11.15 -11.09 -72.99
CA SER A 184 -11.59 -10.09 -71.99
C SER A 184 -12.05 -8.80 -72.74
N PRO A 185 -12.17 -7.59 -72.14
CA PRO A 185 -12.31 -7.20 -70.73
C PRO A 185 -13.44 -6.16 -70.41
N ARG A 186 -13.88 -6.15 -69.14
CA ARG A 186 -14.27 -4.97 -68.29
C ARG A 186 -15.53 -4.10 -68.55
N ASP A 187 -15.97 -3.52 -67.42
CA ASP A 187 -16.77 -2.30 -67.17
C ASP A 187 -18.25 -2.20 -67.65
N GLY A 188 -19.19 -1.73 -66.78
CA GLY A 188 -20.57 -1.44 -67.22
C GLY A 188 -21.76 -1.38 -66.22
N VAL A 189 -21.64 -0.71 -65.07
CA VAL A 189 -22.69 -0.03 -64.24
C VAL A 189 -24.20 -0.48 -64.16
N ASP A 190 -24.69 -0.49 -62.91
CA ASP A 190 -26.01 -0.01 -62.39
C ASP A 190 -27.31 -0.88 -62.38
N GLY A 191 -28.12 -0.66 -61.32
CA GLY A 191 -29.54 -1.04 -61.13
C GLY A 191 -29.90 -2.52 -60.86
N GLY A 192 -30.69 -2.90 -59.85
CA GLY A 192 -31.28 -2.18 -58.71
C GLY A 192 -32.33 -3.04 -57.97
N GLU A 193 -32.43 -2.92 -56.64
CA GLU A 193 -33.52 -3.34 -55.70
C GLU A 193 -34.25 -4.70 -55.96
N ILE A 194 -34.20 -5.74 -55.12
CA ILE A 194 -34.55 -5.90 -53.68
C ILE A 194 -34.02 -7.28 -53.16
N VAL A 195 -34.08 -7.76 -51.90
CA VAL A 195 -34.75 -7.43 -50.61
C VAL A 195 -33.90 -7.92 -49.40
N ASN A 196 -34.38 -7.69 -48.17
CA ASN A 196 -34.17 -8.52 -46.95
C ASN A 196 -32.74 -8.74 -46.37
N GLY A 197 -32.39 -7.87 -45.41
CA GLY A 197 -32.41 -8.33 -44.00
C GLY A 197 -31.12 -8.86 -43.37
N VAL A 198 -30.22 -7.96 -42.96
CA VAL A 198 -29.21 -8.19 -41.90
C VAL A 198 -29.21 -6.99 -40.96
N ALA A 199 -29.12 -7.23 -39.65
CA ALA A 199 -29.12 -6.18 -38.63
C ALA A 199 -27.73 -5.99 -37.99
N GLU A 200 -27.23 -4.75 -38.08
CA GLU A 200 -26.31 -4.03 -37.18
C GLU A 200 -24.97 -4.67 -36.72
N GLY A 201 -24.08 -3.79 -36.27
CA GLY A 201 -22.84 -4.16 -35.59
C GLY A 201 -22.13 -2.94 -34.98
N ARG A 202 -21.01 -3.21 -34.31
CA ARG A 202 -20.08 -2.28 -33.66
C ARG A 202 -20.53 -1.64 -32.32
N SER A 203 -19.69 -1.90 -31.30
CA SER A 203 -19.00 -0.88 -30.47
C SER A 203 -19.34 -0.79 -28.97
N SER A 204 -18.27 -0.68 -28.19
CA SER A 204 -18.10 0.13 -26.95
C SER A 204 -18.56 -0.37 -25.57
N LYS A 205 -17.59 -0.22 -24.65
CA LYS A 205 -17.67 0.23 -23.24
C LYS A 205 -17.91 -0.76 -22.10
N GLU A 206 -17.32 -0.34 -20.97
CA GLU A 206 -17.43 -0.87 -19.60
C GLU A 206 -18.87 -0.82 -19.06
N HIS A 207 -19.11 -1.50 -17.93
CA HIS A 207 -19.81 -0.90 -16.77
C HIS A 207 -19.41 -1.61 -15.47
N SER A 208 -19.27 -0.85 -14.38
CA SER A 208 -19.14 -1.37 -12.99
C SER A 208 -20.43 -1.10 -12.20
N PRO A 209 -20.71 -1.84 -11.10
CA PRO A 209 -21.67 -1.42 -10.08
C PRO A 209 -21.00 -0.81 -8.82
N LEU A 210 -21.77 0.00 -8.08
CA LEU A 210 -21.34 0.86 -6.96
C LEU A 210 -21.72 0.29 -5.56
N PRO A 211 -21.17 0.82 -4.44
CA PRO A 211 -21.25 0.21 -3.10
C PRO A 211 -22.22 0.90 -2.10
N SER A 212 -22.58 0.19 -1.01
CA SER A 212 -23.10 0.70 0.29
C SER A 212 -23.42 -0.47 1.26
N PRO A 213 -23.61 -0.26 2.60
CA PRO A 213 -22.94 0.70 3.49
C PRO A 213 -22.50 0.11 4.87
N SER A 214 -21.78 0.94 5.62
CA SER A 214 -21.31 0.89 7.03
C SER A 214 -21.91 -0.08 8.07
N ALA A 215 -21.03 -0.66 8.91
CA ALA A 215 -21.30 -1.03 10.31
C ALA A 215 -20.02 -0.95 11.19
N GLU A 216 -20.11 -0.41 12.40
CA GLU A 216 -19.01 -0.36 13.38
C GLU A 216 -19.16 -1.40 14.51
N ARG A 217 -18.04 -1.95 15.04
CA ARG A 217 -17.94 -2.42 16.44
C ARG A 217 -16.49 -2.57 16.92
N LYS A 218 -16.29 -2.48 18.25
CA LYS A 218 -14.99 -2.39 18.94
C LYS A 218 -14.53 -3.75 19.50
N GLY A 219 -13.22 -4.03 19.55
CA GLY A 219 -12.70 -5.18 20.34
C GLY A 219 -11.18 -5.48 20.29
N LYS A 220 -10.45 -5.01 21.31
CA LYS A 220 -9.21 -5.55 21.97
C LYS A 220 -8.39 -6.65 21.22
N GLN A 221 -7.11 -6.45 20.88
CA GLN A 221 -5.89 -6.32 21.72
C GLN A 221 -5.39 -7.59 22.47
N ALA A 222 -4.30 -8.17 21.96
CA ALA A 222 -3.20 -8.88 22.68
C ALA A 222 -2.13 -9.28 21.63
N ALA A 223 -0.82 -9.33 21.87
CA ALA A 223 0.03 -8.71 22.91
C ALA A 223 1.44 -8.46 22.31
N THR A 224 2.30 -7.66 22.96
CA THR A 224 3.52 -7.08 22.36
C THR A 224 4.81 -7.55 23.04
N LEU A 225 5.93 -7.56 22.31
CA LEU A 225 7.28 -7.39 22.87
C LEU A 225 8.00 -6.21 22.16
N PRO A 226 8.94 -5.52 22.82
CA PRO A 226 9.15 -4.09 22.60
C PRO A 226 10.09 -3.75 21.44
N ALA A 227 9.72 -2.72 20.67
CA ALA A 227 10.63 -2.00 19.78
C ALA A 227 11.33 -0.86 20.54
N LYS A 228 12.61 -0.60 20.23
CA LYS A 228 13.32 0.59 20.72
C LYS A 228 12.87 1.84 19.96
N SER A 229 12.81 2.96 20.65
CA SER A 229 12.63 4.29 20.03
C SER A 229 13.88 4.67 19.23
N GLN A 230 13.68 5.15 18.00
CA GLN A 230 14.65 6.02 17.33
C GLN A 230 14.26 7.47 17.62
N ASP A 231 15.21 8.29 18.02
CA ASP A 231 15.01 9.73 18.11
C ASP A 231 14.85 10.31 16.70
N SER A 232 13.71 10.98 16.49
CA SER A 232 13.54 11.98 15.44
C SER A 232 13.52 13.36 16.11
N PRO A 233 13.94 14.44 15.43
CA PRO A 233 13.87 15.78 16.01
C PRO A 233 12.41 16.10 16.38
N PRO A 234 12.17 16.82 17.49
CA PRO A 234 10.82 17.12 17.96
C PRO A 234 10.05 17.89 16.88
N ALA A 235 8.79 17.50 16.66
CA ALA A 235 7.92 18.16 15.71
C ALA A 235 7.73 19.65 16.05
N GLN A 236 7.62 20.50 15.03
CA GLN A 236 7.34 21.92 15.24
C GLN A 236 5.93 22.09 15.82
N ILE A 237 4.96 21.35 15.28
CA ILE A 237 3.61 21.19 15.81
C ILE A 237 3.04 19.83 15.39
N GLU A 238 2.26 19.20 16.27
CA GLU A 238 1.47 18.00 15.96
C GLU A 238 0.10 18.03 16.63
N GLY A 239 -0.90 17.36 16.02
CA GLY A 239 -2.26 17.30 16.57
C GLY A 239 -3.31 16.74 15.61
N VAL A 240 -4.53 16.52 16.10
CA VAL A 240 -5.66 16.07 15.26
C VAL A 240 -6.36 17.27 14.63
N LEU A 241 -6.40 17.32 13.30
CA LEU A 241 -7.25 18.23 12.55
C LEU A 241 -8.32 17.47 11.78
N HIS A 242 -9.48 18.08 11.61
CA HIS A 242 -10.54 17.53 10.78
C HIS A 242 -10.33 18.08 9.36
N ARG A 243 -9.69 17.30 8.48
CA ARG A 243 -9.26 17.68 7.12
C ARG A 243 -10.32 17.38 6.07
N LYS A 244 -10.36 18.20 5.02
CA LYS A 244 -11.02 17.92 3.73
C LYS A 244 -10.08 18.35 2.60
N HIS A 245 -9.84 17.45 1.65
CA HIS A 245 -9.18 17.77 0.38
C HIS A 245 -10.21 18.39 -0.58
N GLU A 246 -9.88 19.46 -1.29
CA GLU A 246 -10.79 20.11 -2.26
C GLU A 246 -10.26 19.96 -3.69
N TRP A 247 -8.97 20.23 -3.90
CA TRP A 247 -8.28 20.19 -5.19
C TRP A 247 -7.01 19.33 -5.09
N GLU A 248 -6.79 18.52 -6.12
CA GLU A 248 -5.72 17.55 -6.30
C GLU A 248 -4.86 17.99 -7.49
N GLY A 249 -4.28 19.18 -7.38
CA GLY A 249 -3.62 19.89 -8.48
C GLY A 249 -4.54 20.91 -9.19
N PRO A 250 -3.96 21.85 -9.97
CA PRO A 250 -4.57 23.15 -10.30
C PRO A 250 -5.83 23.10 -11.18
N ASN A 251 -6.18 21.96 -11.78
CA ASN A 251 -7.40 21.78 -12.57
C ASN A 251 -8.20 20.52 -12.22
N LYS A 252 -7.81 19.77 -11.17
CA LYS A 252 -8.43 18.49 -10.79
C LYS A 252 -9.03 18.61 -9.39
N LYS A 253 -10.35 18.44 -9.28
CA LYS A 253 -11.01 18.36 -7.95
C LYS A 253 -10.68 17.02 -7.32
N ALA A 254 -10.38 17.02 -6.02
CA ALA A 254 -10.00 15.79 -5.31
C ALA A 254 -11.07 14.71 -5.44
N SER A 255 -10.63 13.45 -5.62
CA SER A 255 -11.52 12.29 -5.81
C SER A 255 -12.43 12.04 -4.61
N SER A 256 -11.95 12.29 -3.38
CA SER A 256 -12.72 12.28 -2.14
C SER A 256 -12.69 13.65 -1.48
N ARG A 257 -13.86 14.28 -1.33
CA ARG A 257 -14.03 15.63 -0.74
C ARG A 257 -14.85 15.59 0.56
N SER A 258 -14.85 14.44 1.22
CA SER A 258 -15.42 14.25 2.55
C SER A 258 -14.46 14.72 3.64
N TRP A 259 -15.03 15.12 4.78
CA TRP A 259 -14.24 15.49 5.95
C TRP A 259 -13.80 14.23 6.72
N HIS A 260 -12.53 14.17 7.12
CA HIS A 260 -11.92 13.07 7.88
C HIS A 260 -11.05 13.61 9.01
N ASN A 261 -11.03 12.95 10.17
CA ASN A 261 -10.07 13.27 11.22
C ASN A 261 -8.70 12.70 10.84
N VAL A 262 -7.68 13.56 10.80
CA VAL A 262 -6.30 13.25 10.39
C VAL A 262 -5.35 13.81 11.44
N TYR A 263 -4.43 12.97 11.91
CA TYR A 263 -3.33 13.41 12.75
C TYR A 263 -2.28 14.08 11.88
N CYS A 264 -2.04 15.36 12.08
CA CYS A 264 -1.13 16.18 11.30
C CYS A 264 0.14 16.44 12.10
N VAL A 265 1.30 16.45 11.42
CA VAL A 265 2.62 16.73 12.02
C VAL A 265 3.41 17.62 11.06
N ILE A 266 4.07 18.66 11.56
CA ILE A 266 4.95 19.52 10.76
C ILE A 266 6.40 19.31 11.21
N ASN A 267 7.18 18.71 10.32
CA ASN A 267 8.61 18.42 10.49
C ASN A 267 9.37 18.94 9.27
N ASN A 268 10.49 19.65 9.46
CA ASN A 268 11.41 20.02 8.37
C ASN A 268 10.77 20.72 7.14
N ARG A 269 9.72 21.54 7.35
CA ARG A 269 8.88 22.17 6.30
C ARG A 269 7.93 21.25 5.54
N GLU A 270 7.75 20.01 5.97
CA GLU A 270 6.80 19.06 5.40
C GLU A 270 5.67 18.79 6.40
N MET A 271 4.45 18.68 5.88
CA MET A 271 3.26 18.34 6.66
C MET A 271 2.89 16.87 6.39
N GLY A 272 3.17 16.01 7.36
CA GLY A 272 2.80 14.61 7.32
C GLY A 272 1.35 14.40 7.78
N PHE A 273 0.62 13.53 7.07
CA PHE A 273 -0.74 13.14 7.40
C PHE A 273 -0.76 11.68 7.88
N TYR A 274 -1.35 11.45 9.06
CA TYR A 274 -1.34 10.16 9.74
C TYR A 274 -2.73 9.83 10.29
N LYS A 275 -2.98 8.55 10.57
CA LYS A 275 -4.26 8.11 11.16
C LYS A 275 -4.40 8.52 12.63
N ASP A 276 -3.30 8.46 13.36
CA ASP A 276 -3.17 8.72 14.80
C ASP A 276 -1.69 8.99 15.15
N ASN A 277 -1.43 9.52 16.35
CA ASN A 277 -0.07 9.77 16.88
C ASN A 277 0.84 8.52 16.83
N LYS A 278 0.26 7.32 17.03
CA LYS A 278 1.01 6.06 16.91
C LYS A 278 1.46 5.80 15.47
N SER A 279 0.61 6.07 14.48
CA SER A 279 0.97 5.97 13.06
C SER A 279 2.04 7.01 12.69
N ALA A 280 1.99 8.21 13.26
CA ALA A 280 3.01 9.24 13.08
C ALA A 280 4.38 8.83 13.67
N SER A 281 4.42 8.38 14.92
CA SER A 281 5.65 7.85 15.56
C SER A 281 6.19 6.55 14.93
N GLN A 282 5.43 5.92 14.03
CA GLN A 282 5.85 4.78 13.21
C GLN A 282 6.16 5.17 11.75
N GLY A 283 6.02 6.44 11.37
CA GLY A 283 6.24 6.92 10.00
C GLY A 283 5.25 6.36 8.96
N VAL A 284 4.06 5.93 9.37
CA VAL A 284 3.07 5.26 8.50
C VAL A 284 1.98 6.25 8.04
N PRO A 285 2.08 6.83 6.83
CA PRO A 285 1.15 7.85 6.37
C PRO A 285 -0.28 7.36 6.18
N TYR A 286 -1.22 8.30 6.34
CA TYR A 286 -2.65 8.12 6.07
C TYR A 286 -2.87 7.91 4.56
N HIS A 287 -3.59 6.84 4.18
CA HIS A 287 -3.83 6.45 2.79
C HIS A 287 -2.59 6.36 1.87
N SER A 288 -1.40 6.16 2.44
CA SER A 288 -0.11 6.21 1.71
C SER A 288 0.19 7.57 1.07
N GLU A 289 -0.41 8.65 1.55
CA GLU A 289 -0.14 10.02 1.11
C GLU A 289 1.28 10.45 1.53
N VAL A 290 2.10 10.90 0.58
CA VAL A 290 3.45 11.44 0.85
C VAL A 290 3.32 12.74 1.67
N PRO A 291 4.21 13.01 2.65
CA PRO A 291 4.26 14.31 3.33
C PRO A 291 4.31 15.46 2.32
N VAL A 292 3.48 16.48 2.53
CA VAL A 292 3.34 17.58 1.57
C VAL A 292 4.26 18.73 1.93
N SER A 293 5.02 19.25 0.96
CA SER A 293 5.93 20.36 1.21
C SER A 293 5.15 21.66 1.46
N LEU A 294 5.48 22.35 2.55
CA LEU A 294 4.94 23.67 2.88
C LEU A 294 5.71 24.81 2.23
N LYS A 295 6.72 24.53 1.40
CA LYS A 295 7.51 25.56 0.73
C LYS A 295 6.61 26.44 -0.15
N ASP A 296 6.65 27.74 0.12
CA ASP A 296 5.85 28.78 -0.54
C ASP A 296 4.32 28.53 -0.44
N ALA A 297 3.88 27.76 0.55
CA ALA A 297 2.46 27.47 0.80
C ALA A 297 1.70 28.66 1.40
N VAL A 298 0.45 28.83 0.99
CA VAL A 298 -0.44 29.92 1.47
C VAL A 298 -1.46 29.33 2.43
N CYS A 299 -1.42 29.80 3.69
CA CYS A 299 -2.34 29.39 4.74
C CYS A 299 -3.19 30.59 5.18
N GLU A 300 -4.52 30.52 5.00
CA GLU A 300 -5.44 31.62 5.30
C GLU A 300 -6.71 31.15 6.02
N ILE A 301 -7.38 32.04 6.77
CA ILE A 301 -8.67 31.75 7.40
C ILE A 301 -9.73 31.60 6.31
N ALA A 302 -10.54 30.54 6.35
CA ALA A 302 -11.58 30.26 5.35
C ALA A 302 -12.85 31.09 5.61
N VAL A 303 -12.77 32.41 5.44
CA VAL A 303 -13.87 33.38 5.69
C VAL A 303 -15.12 33.09 4.82
N ASP A 304 -14.93 32.44 3.68
CA ASP A 304 -15.96 31.94 2.78
C ASP A 304 -16.68 30.66 3.31
N TYR A 305 -16.02 29.86 4.15
CA TYR A 305 -16.52 28.55 4.58
C TYR A 305 -17.48 28.60 5.78
N LYS A 306 -18.71 29.10 5.56
CA LYS A 306 -19.72 29.30 6.62
C LYS A 306 -20.34 28.03 7.24
N LYS A 307 -19.92 26.81 6.85
CA LYS A 307 -20.54 25.53 7.28
C LYS A 307 -19.95 24.92 8.56
N LYS A 308 -18.77 25.36 8.99
CA LYS A 308 -18.10 24.96 10.24
C LYS A 308 -17.40 26.20 10.81
N LYS A 309 -17.21 26.26 12.14
CA LYS A 309 -16.34 27.26 12.77
C LYS A 309 -14.88 26.77 12.77
N HIS A 310 -13.96 27.70 12.99
CA HIS A 310 -12.53 27.44 13.16
C HIS A 310 -11.92 26.67 11.96
N VAL A 311 -12.23 27.15 10.75
CA VAL A 311 -11.76 26.57 9.49
C VAL A 311 -10.71 27.47 8.84
N PHE A 312 -9.58 26.86 8.49
CA PHE A 312 -8.54 27.47 7.67
C PHE A 312 -8.34 26.68 6.38
N LYS A 313 -7.71 27.33 5.39
CA LYS A 313 -7.46 26.83 4.05
C LYS A 313 -5.97 26.87 3.77
N LEU A 314 -5.42 25.73 3.35
CA LEU A 314 -4.05 25.59 2.93
C LEU A 314 -4.00 25.36 1.42
N LYS A 315 -3.25 26.20 0.71
CA LYS A 315 -2.92 26.03 -0.71
C LYS A 315 -1.44 25.75 -0.86
N LEU A 316 -1.10 24.73 -1.63
CA LEU A 316 0.28 24.31 -1.88
C LEU A 316 0.72 24.67 -3.30
N THR A 317 2.04 24.70 -3.52
CA THR A 317 2.67 25.04 -4.80
C THR A 317 2.43 24.02 -5.92
N ASP A 318 2.10 22.79 -5.57
CA ASP A 318 1.65 21.74 -6.50
C ASP A 318 0.17 21.89 -6.95
N GLY A 319 -0.54 22.88 -6.40
CA GLY A 319 -1.96 23.12 -6.65
C GLY A 319 -2.93 22.23 -5.84
N ASN A 320 -2.45 21.54 -4.81
CA ASN A 320 -3.33 20.94 -3.81
C ASN A 320 -3.98 22.04 -2.94
N GLU A 321 -5.28 21.90 -2.68
CA GLU A 321 -5.99 22.75 -1.72
C GLU A 321 -6.73 21.91 -0.67
N TYR A 322 -6.53 22.25 0.60
CA TYR A 322 -7.13 21.60 1.76
C TYR A 322 -7.88 22.60 2.63
N LEU A 323 -9.02 22.18 3.19
CA LEU A 323 -9.67 22.84 4.32
C LEU A 323 -9.42 22.02 5.58
N PHE A 324 -9.01 22.69 6.66
CA PHE A 324 -8.81 22.09 7.98
C PHE A 324 -9.72 22.77 8.99
N GLN A 325 -10.38 21.98 9.83
CA GLN A 325 -11.08 22.47 11.02
C GLN A 325 -10.26 22.11 12.27
N ALA A 326 -9.97 23.14 13.08
CA ALA A 326 -9.47 23.03 14.43
C ALA A 326 -10.62 22.90 15.46
N LYS A 327 -10.30 22.57 16.71
CA LYS A 327 -11.27 22.46 17.82
C LYS A 327 -11.81 23.83 18.26
N ASP A 328 -10.96 24.87 18.22
CA ASP A 328 -11.19 26.23 18.68
C ASP A 328 -10.38 27.26 17.86
N GLU A 329 -10.50 28.54 18.21
CA GLU A 329 -9.89 29.66 17.48
C GLU A 329 -8.39 29.81 17.77
N GLU A 330 -7.96 29.48 18.98
CA GLU A 330 -6.56 29.53 19.41
C GLU A 330 -5.73 28.47 18.67
N GLU A 331 -6.24 27.24 18.58
CA GLU A 331 -5.63 26.17 17.79
C GLU A 331 -5.63 26.51 16.29
N MET A 332 -6.70 27.10 15.75
CA MET A 332 -6.73 27.54 14.35
C MET A 332 -5.61 28.56 14.05
N ILE A 333 -5.44 29.58 14.90
CA ILE A 333 -4.43 30.63 14.73
C ILE A 333 -3.02 30.04 14.87
N MET A 334 -2.80 29.16 15.85
CA MET A 334 -1.53 28.45 16.05
C MET A 334 -1.12 27.64 14.81
N TRP A 335 -2.02 26.82 14.26
CA TRP A 335 -1.73 26.04 13.05
C TRP A 335 -1.44 26.93 11.83
N ILE A 336 -2.16 28.05 11.64
CA ILE A 336 -1.87 28.99 10.55
C ILE A 336 -0.47 29.60 10.72
N GLN A 337 -0.12 30.01 11.95
CA GLN A 337 1.18 30.60 12.26
C GLN A 337 2.33 29.62 12.01
N ASP A 338 2.22 28.38 12.49
CA ASP A 338 3.27 27.37 12.33
C ASP A 338 3.46 26.92 10.87
N ILE A 339 2.35 26.73 10.13
CA ILE A 339 2.40 26.42 8.69
C ILE A 339 3.08 27.56 7.92
N THR A 340 2.72 28.82 8.21
CA THR A 340 3.30 29.99 7.54
C THR A 340 4.80 30.11 7.85
N SER A 341 5.17 29.96 9.13
CA SER A 341 6.57 29.96 9.59
C SER A 341 7.42 28.87 8.90
N ALA A 342 6.86 27.66 8.77
CA ALA A 342 7.49 26.54 8.07
C ALA A 342 7.70 26.83 6.57
N GLY A 343 6.76 27.53 5.94
CA GLY A 343 6.83 27.90 4.53
C GLY A 343 7.84 29.00 4.20
N THR A 344 7.89 30.08 4.98
CA THR A 344 8.64 31.32 4.62
C THR A 344 10.08 31.40 5.13
N SER A 345 10.53 30.48 5.99
CA SER A 345 11.80 30.64 6.71
C SER A 345 13.04 30.32 5.87
N GLU A 346 13.52 31.24 5.02
CA GLU A 346 14.85 31.12 4.40
C GLU A 346 15.95 31.25 5.47
N LYS A 347 16.53 30.10 5.86
CA LYS A 347 17.68 30.07 6.78
C LYS A 347 18.96 30.12 5.95
N ALA A 348 19.43 31.33 5.67
CA ALA A 348 20.70 31.53 4.95
C ALA A 348 21.88 30.96 5.75
N GLU A 349 22.60 29.99 5.17
CA GLU A 349 23.87 29.50 5.73
C GLU A 349 24.99 30.51 5.50
N VAL A 350 25.08 31.52 6.37
CA VAL A 350 26.24 32.41 6.42
C VAL A 350 27.40 31.66 7.06
N THR A 351 28.31 31.15 6.24
CA THR A 351 29.56 30.53 6.68
C THR A 351 30.57 31.60 7.14
N PRO A 352 31.01 31.60 8.42
CA PRO A 352 32.10 32.46 8.86
C PRO A 352 33.44 31.84 8.45
N SER A 353 33.89 32.11 7.22
CA SER A 353 35.25 31.79 6.80
C SER A 353 36.27 32.42 7.75
N SER A 354 37.27 31.67 8.20
CA SER A 354 38.38 32.15 9.02
C SER A 354 39.68 31.56 8.48
N GLN A 355 40.63 32.43 8.12
CA GLN A 355 41.86 32.04 7.42
C GLN A 355 42.93 31.45 8.35
N SER A 356 43.79 30.64 7.73
CA SER A 356 45.12 30.15 8.10
C SER A 356 45.79 30.58 9.44
N THR A 357 46.44 29.57 10.02
CA THR A 357 47.41 29.54 11.16
C THR A 357 48.78 30.19 10.79
N PRO A 358 49.91 30.06 11.54
CA PRO A 358 50.17 29.41 12.86
C PRO A 358 51.09 30.20 13.84
N ALA A 359 51.24 29.73 15.10
CA ALA A 359 52.54 29.69 15.82
C ALA A 359 52.56 28.97 17.20
N SER A 360 53.55 28.09 17.33
CA SER A 360 54.08 27.31 18.46
C SER A 360 54.20 27.91 19.89
N SER A 361 53.71 27.14 20.89
CA SER A 361 54.39 26.67 22.13
C SER A 361 54.82 27.58 23.32
N ARG A 362 54.59 27.01 24.54
CA ARG A 362 55.55 26.77 25.68
C ARG A 362 55.27 27.48 27.03
N ALA A 363 55.71 26.79 28.11
CA ALA A 363 55.65 27.11 29.56
C ALA A 363 54.24 27.05 30.20
N GLN A 364 53.94 26.38 31.33
CA GLN A 364 54.66 26.05 32.59
C GLN A 364 54.91 27.21 33.56
N THR A 365 54.10 27.32 34.63
CA THR A 365 54.56 27.13 36.02
C THR A 365 53.40 27.15 37.06
N LEU A 366 53.59 26.40 38.15
CA LEU A 366 53.01 26.66 39.48
C LEU A 366 54.21 26.84 40.44
N PRO A 367 54.06 27.55 41.57
CA PRO A 367 53.93 26.83 42.85
C PRO A 367 52.99 27.53 43.88
N ALA A 368 52.91 27.02 45.11
CA ALA A 368 51.97 27.46 46.15
C ALA A 368 52.57 27.51 47.56
N ALA A 369 51.99 28.34 48.45
CA ALA A 369 52.02 28.30 49.92
C ALA A 369 50.84 29.17 50.44
N VAL A 370 50.00 28.90 51.46
CA VAL A 370 49.91 27.99 52.64
C VAL A 370 50.05 28.71 53.99
N SER A 371 48.91 28.90 54.69
CA SER A 371 48.68 28.87 56.16
C SER A 371 47.22 29.33 56.46
N MET A 372 46.32 28.54 57.06
CA MET A 372 46.18 28.12 58.48
C MET A 372 45.66 29.25 59.40
N ALA A 373 44.68 29.08 60.30
CA ALA A 373 43.73 27.97 60.62
C ALA A 373 42.48 28.60 61.34
N ALA A 374 41.54 27.96 62.08
CA ALA A 374 41.31 26.61 62.62
C ALA A 374 39.81 26.41 63.02
N GLU A 375 39.45 25.22 63.56
CA GLU A 375 38.27 24.91 64.43
C GLU A 375 36.82 25.06 63.88
N SER A 376 35.81 24.25 64.27
CA SER A 376 35.74 23.00 65.06
C SER A 376 34.48 22.14 64.71
N SER A 377 34.27 21.00 65.36
CA SER A 377 33.18 20.00 65.19
C SER A 377 32.83 19.39 66.58
N PRO A 378 32.14 18.23 66.82
CA PRO A 378 31.32 17.34 65.98
C PRO A 378 30.01 16.75 66.63
N GLY A 379 29.23 15.95 65.88
CA GLY A 379 29.03 14.53 66.27
C GLY A 379 27.64 13.93 66.64
N ARG A 380 27.42 12.71 66.11
CA ARG A 380 26.51 11.61 66.59
C ARG A 380 24.97 11.76 66.39
N ARG A 381 24.17 10.68 66.32
CA ARG A 381 24.38 9.24 66.68
C ARG A 381 23.52 8.26 65.83
N GLU A 382 23.81 6.96 65.96
CA GLU A 382 23.03 5.78 65.45
C GLU A 382 21.74 5.53 66.30
N LYS A 383 20.89 4.47 66.18
CA LYS A 383 21.06 3.07 65.72
C LYS A 383 19.70 2.29 65.69
N ASP A 384 19.69 1.08 65.09
CA ASP A 384 18.80 -0.09 65.40
C ASP A 384 17.26 0.03 65.18
N LYS A 385 16.43 -1.00 64.96
CA LYS A 385 16.58 -2.37 64.38
C LYS A 385 15.20 -3.04 64.09
N ASP A 386 15.21 -4.10 63.28
CA ASP A 386 14.31 -5.28 63.24
C ASP A 386 12.79 -5.16 63.53
N LYS A 387 11.93 -5.51 62.54
CA LYS A 387 11.01 -6.67 62.67
C LYS A 387 10.34 -7.15 61.37
N GLU A 388 9.80 -8.37 61.45
CA GLU A 388 9.38 -9.26 60.37
C GLU A 388 7.87 -9.62 60.46
N LYS A 389 7.33 -10.22 59.38
CA LYS A 389 6.14 -11.09 59.27
C LYS A 389 4.70 -10.52 59.27
N ASP A 390 3.95 -11.11 58.32
CA ASP A 390 2.53 -11.51 58.30
C ASP A 390 1.38 -10.51 58.52
N LYS A 391 0.52 -10.44 57.49
CA LYS A 391 -0.94 -10.58 57.62
C LYS A 391 -1.64 -10.88 56.29
N GLU A 392 -1.82 -12.16 56.00
CA GLU A 392 -2.77 -12.66 54.99
C GLU A 392 -4.19 -12.80 55.61
N LYS A 393 -5.21 -12.96 54.76
CA LYS A 393 -6.56 -13.51 55.07
C LYS A 393 -7.53 -12.71 55.97
N ARG A 394 -8.27 -11.78 55.36
CA ARG A 394 -9.75 -11.58 55.47
C ARG A 394 -10.18 -10.52 54.44
N PHE A 395 -11.31 -10.59 53.75
CA PHE A 395 -12.53 -11.38 53.98
C PHE A 395 -12.95 -12.27 52.79
N SER A 396 -13.55 -13.40 53.12
CA SER A 396 -14.54 -14.09 52.29
C SER A 396 -15.59 -14.67 53.25
N LEU A 397 -16.88 -14.41 53.00
CA LEU A 397 -18.03 -15.18 53.49
C LEU A 397 -19.35 -14.62 52.91
N PHE A 398 -20.39 -15.46 52.95
CA PHE A 398 -21.75 -15.28 52.42
C PHE A 398 -21.89 -15.21 50.87
N SER A 399 -22.83 -15.93 50.24
CA SER A 399 -23.39 -17.27 50.55
C SER A 399 -24.19 -17.76 49.34
N LYS A 400 -24.11 -19.05 48.98
CA LYS A 400 -24.81 -19.62 47.82
C LYS A 400 -26.14 -20.28 48.22
N LYS A 401 -27.26 -19.67 47.80
CA LYS A 401 -28.59 -20.27 47.55
C LYS A 401 -29.49 -19.19 46.91
N LYS A 402 -30.53 -19.51 46.16
CA LYS A 402 -31.20 -20.82 46.03
C LYS A 402 -31.25 -21.28 44.57
#